data_AF-O52745-F1
#
_entry.id   AF-O52745-F1
#
_cell.length_a   1.000
_cell.length_b   1.000
_cell.length_c   1.000
_cell.angle_alpha   90.00
_cell.angle_beta   90.00
_cell.angle_gamma   90.00
#
_symmetry.space_group_name_H-M   'P 1'
#
loop_
_entity.id
_entity.type
_entity.pdbx_description
1 polymer ?
#
loop_
_entity_poly.entity_id
_entity_poly.type
_entity_poly.pdbx_seq_one_letter_code
_entity_poly.pdbx_strand_id
1 'polypeptide(L)' 'MMICPLCGSAAHTRSSFQVSSLTKERYNQCQNINC' A
#
# COMPACT_ATOMS: atom_id res chain seq x y z
N MET A 1 1.35 2.07 8.20
CA MET A 1 1.66 2.75 6.93
C MET A 1 2.88 2.11 6.30
N MET A 2 2.85 1.94 4.99
CA MET A 2 4.05 1.67 4.20
C MET A 2 4.63 3.01 3.76
N ILE A 3 5.96 3.12 3.63
CA ILE A 3 6.58 4.28 2.96
C ILE A 3 6.64 3.97 1.47
N CYS A 4 6.26 4.92 0.62
CA CYS A 4 6.34 4.76 -0.82
C CYS A 4 7.81 4.57 -1.23
N PRO A 5 8.17 3.48 -1.93
CA PRO A 5 9.55 3.21 -2.31
C PRO A 5 10.06 4.14 -3.43
N LEU A 6 9.17 4.88 -4.11
CA LEU A 6 9.54 5.78 -5.20
C LEU A 6 9.90 7.18 -4.70
N CYS A 7 9.04 7.78 -3.87
CA CYS A 7 9.18 9.18 -3.44
C CYS A 7 9.35 9.36 -1.92
N GLY A 8 9.34 8.28 -1.13
CA GLY A 8 9.49 8.34 0.33
C GLY A 8 8.28 8.91 1.08
N SER A 9 7.18 9.27 0.38
CA SER A 9 5.96 9.77 1.02
C SER A 9 5.18 8.66 1.71
N ALA A 10 4.30 9.01 2.65
CA ALA A 10 3.44 8.03 3.31
C ALA A 10 2.47 7.37 2.31
N ALA A 11 2.37 6.04 2.38
CA ALA A 11 1.39 5.25 1.65
C ALA A 11 0.42 4.55 2.63
N HIS A 12 -0.86 4.58 2.30
CA HIS A 12 -1.94 4.04 3.13
C HIS A 12 -2.63 2.86 2.45
N THR A 13 -2.99 1.87 3.25
CA THR A 13 -3.77 0.73 2.77
C THR A 13 -5.13 1.21 2.29
N ARG A 14 -5.46 0.96 1.02
CA ARG A 14 -6.77 1.26 0.43
C ARG A 14 -7.68 0.05 0.42
N SER A 15 -7.13 -1.10 0.07
CA SER A 15 -7.85 -2.36 0.08
C SER A 15 -6.95 -3.45 0.61
N SER A 16 -7.58 -4.47 1.17
CA SER A 16 -6.91 -5.70 1.53
C SER A 16 -7.72 -6.86 1.00
N PHE A 17 -7.04 -7.80 0.37
CA PHE A 17 -7.66 -8.98 -0.19
C PHE A 17 -7.00 -10.22 0.41
N GLN A 18 -7.82 -11.14 0.91
CA GLN A 18 -7.33 -12.41 1.44
C GLN A 18 -7.22 -13.39 0.28
N VAL A 19 -6.00 -13.65 -0.19
CA VAL A 19 -5.76 -14.53 -1.34
C VAL A 19 -5.83 -15.99 -0.91
N SER A 20 -5.32 -16.32 0.26
CA SER A 20 -5.35 -17.67 0.86
C SER A 20 -5.37 -17.58 2.38
N SER A 21 -5.42 -18.70 3.11
CA SER A 21 -5.34 -18.69 4.58
C SER A 21 -4.04 -18.08 5.13
N LEU A 22 -2.95 -18.14 4.36
CA LEU A 22 -1.61 -17.69 4.76
C LEU A 22 -1.25 -16.33 4.15
N THR A 23 -1.88 -15.95 3.04
CA THR A 23 -1.50 -14.78 2.25
C THR A 23 -2.61 -13.74 2.24
N LYS A 24 -2.29 -12.54 2.75
CA LYS A 24 -3.15 -11.36 2.66
C LYS A 24 -2.44 -10.27 1.86
N GLU A 25 -3.00 -9.94 0.71
CA GLU A 25 -2.53 -8.85 -0.12
C GLU A 25 -3.10 -7.52 0.39
N ARG A 26 -2.29 -6.46 0.34
CA ARG A 26 -2.69 -5.11 0.75
C ARG A 26 -2.24 -4.13 -0.32
N TYR A 27 -3.19 -3.45 -0.94
CA TYR A 27 -2.89 -2.38 -1.87
C TYR A 27 -2.68 -1.09 -1.08
N ASN A 28 -1.48 -0.50 -1.20
CA ASN A 28 -1.10 0.73 -0.52
C ASN A 28 -0.99 1.86 -1.55
N GLN A 29 -1.77 2.92 -1.39
CA GLN A 29 -1.72 4.08 -2.27
C GLN A 29 -0.84 5.17 -1.66
N CYS A 30 0.08 5.70 -2.45
CA CYS A 30 0.88 6.88 -2.09
C CYS A 30 -0.03 8.10 -1.94
N GLN A 31 0.22 8.94 -0.93
CA GLN A 31 -0.53 10.20 -0.77
C GLN A 31 -0.05 11.32 -1.69
N ASN A 32 1.19 11.23 -2.20
CA ASN A 32 1.69 12.22 -3.12
C ASN A 32 1.05 12.03 -4.50
N ILE A 33 0.21 12.97 -4.90
CA ILE A 33 -0.49 12.97 -6.21
C ILE A 33 0.46 13.15 -7.40
N ASN A 34 1.67 13.65 -7.16
CA ASN A 34 2.73 13.85 -8.16
C ASN A 34 3.79 12.74 -8.09
N CYS A 35 3.53 11.66 -7.35
CA CYS A 35 4.42 10.51 -7.22
C CYS A 35 4.51 9.69 -8.50
#